data_AF-A0AAJ1XA59-F1
#
_entry.id   AF-A0AAJ1XA59-F1
#
_cell.length_a   1.000
_cell.length_b   1.000
_cell.length_c   1.000
_cell.angle_alpha   90.00
_cell.angle_beta   90.00
_cell.angle_gamma   90.00
#
_symmetry.space_group_name_H-M   'P 1'
#
loop_
_entity.id
_entity.type
_entity.pdbx_description
1 polymer ?
#
loop_
_entity_poly.entity_id
_entity_poly.type
_entity_poly.pdbx_seq_one_letter_code
_entity_poly.pdbx_strand_id
1 'polypeptide(L)'
;AALFQVPMPLHFGLGFSWALFVPMLIIYLVTSLEAIGDVTATSKVSKQPVEGPLWMQRIKGGVLVNGANSLLAGIFNTFPSSVFAQNNGVIQLTGIASRHVGVWISGMLILLGLFPAVAGVLQA
;
A
#
# COMPACT_ATOMS: atom_id res chain seq x y z
N ALA A 1 2.59 22.13 19.11
CA ALA A 1 2.91 20.85 18.43
C ALA A 1 4.15 21.06 17.57
N ALA A 2 5.00 20.05 17.39
CA ALA A 2 6.09 20.15 16.41
C ALA A 2 5.49 20.40 15.03
N LEU A 3 6.03 21.37 14.28
CA LEU A 3 5.57 21.66 12.92
C LEU A 3 5.89 20.51 11.95
N PHE A 4 6.87 19.68 12.29
CA PHE A 4 7.42 18.62 11.46
C PHE A 4 7.79 17.42 12.32
N GLN A 5 7.54 16.21 11.82
CA GLN A 5 7.91 14.98 12.49
C GLN A 5 8.30 13.91 11.46
N VAL A 6 9.40 13.21 11.75
CA VAL A 6 9.89 12.10 10.93
C VAL A 6 9.52 10.78 11.61
N PRO A 7 9.04 9.77 10.88
CA PRO A 7 8.76 8.47 11.45
C PRO A 7 10.06 7.83 11.96
N MET A 8 10.07 7.44 13.24
CA MET A 8 11.21 6.75 13.85
C MET A 8 11.06 5.24 13.64
N PRO A 9 12.04 4.57 13.00
CA PRO A 9 12.00 3.13 12.86
C PRO A 9 12.06 2.49 14.25
N LEU A 10 11.23 1.46 14.46
CA LEU A 10 11.15 0.68 15.70
C LEU A 10 10.93 1.53 16.96
N HIS A 11 10.14 2.61 16.85
CA HIS A 11 9.79 3.48 17.97
C HIS A 11 9.30 2.74 19.23
N PHE A 12 8.54 1.65 19.08
CA PHE A 12 8.05 0.83 20.19
C PHE A 12 8.93 -0.39 20.52
N GLY A 13 10.05 -0.57 19.82
CA GLY A 13 10.91 -1.76 19.93
C GLY A 13 10.36 -2.99 19.21
N LEU A 14 11.04 -4.13 19.40
CA LEU A 14 10.63 -5.42 18.84
C LEU A 14 10.05 -6.32 19.93
N GLY A 15 8.88 -6.89 19.66
CA GLY A 15 8.23 -7.88 20.52
C GLY A 15 7.53 -8.92 19.67
N PHE A 16 7.56 -10.18 20.10
CA PHE A 16 6.93 -11.28 19.40
C PHE A 16 5.87 -11.95 20.27
N SER A 17 4.67 -12.13 19.72
CA SER A 17 3.56 -12.81 20.38
C SER A 17 3.02 -13.90 19.46
N TRP A 18 3.08 -15.15 19.92
CA TRP A 18 2.48 -16.29 19.21
C TRP A 18 0.97 -16.12 19.01
N ALA A 19 0.29 -15.48 19.96
CA ALA A 19 -1.14 -15.20 19.86
C ALA A 19 -1.48 -14.22 18.71
N LEU A 20 -0.57 -13.28 18.40
CA LEU A 20 -0.74 -12.33 17.30
C LEU A 20 -0.17 -12.84 15.97
N PHE A 21 0.80 -13.76 16.02
CA PHE A 21 1.46 -14.29 14.83
C PHE A 21 0.47 -14.97 13.87
N VAL A 22 -0.37 -15.88 14.37
CA VAL A 22 -1.31 -16.64 13.52
C VAL A 22 -2.36 -15.74 12.86
N PRO A 23 -3.05 -14.82 13.57
CA PRO A 23 -3.96 -13.87 12.94
C PRO A 23 -3.27 -12.98 11.90
N MET A 24 -2.08 -12.45 12.22
CA MET A 24 -1.34 -11.58 11.30
C MET A 24 -0.91 -12.34 10.04
N LEU A 25 -0.48 -13.60 10.16
CA LEU A 25 -0.14 -14.45 9.02
C LEU A 25 -1.33 -14.59 8.05
N ILE A 26 -2.53 -14.81 8.58
CA ILE A 26 -3.74 -14.92 7.78
C ILE A 26 -4.05 -13.57 7.10
N ILE A 27 -3.96 -12.44 7.81
CA ILE A 27 -4.17 -11.10 7.24
C ILE A 27 -3.18 -10.84 6.09
N TYR A 28 -1.90 -11.15 6.27
CA TYR A 28 -0.88 -10.98 5.22
C TYR A 28 -1.10 -11.90 4.01
N LEU A 29 -1.62 -13.12 4.24
CA LEU A 29 -2.02 -14.01 3.16
C LEU A 29 -3.20 -13.44 2.37
N VAL A 30 -4.25 -12.99 3.06
CA VAL A 30 -5.46 -12.44 2.44
C VAL A 30 -5.14 -11.18 1.64
N THR A 31 -4.37 -10.25 2.19
CA THR A 31 -3.93 -9.04 1.45
C THR A 31 -3.07 -9.38 0.24
N SER A 32 -2.26 -10.43 0.30
CA SER A 32 -1.51 -10.91 -0.86
C SER A 32 -2.42 -11.46 -1.95
N LEU A 33 -3.51 -12.16 -1.60
CA LEU A 33 -4.53 -12.61 -2.56
C LEU A 33 -5.34 -11.45 -3.14
N GLU A 34 -5.69 -10.46 -2.31
CA GLU A 34 -6.35 -9.22 -2.74
C GLU A 34 -5.49 -8.47 -3.77
N ALA A 35 -4.18 -8.34 -3.53
CA ALA A 35 -3.25 -7.70 -4.46
C ALA A 35 -3.25 -8.36 -5.86
N ILE A 36 -3.44 -9.68 -5.96
CA ILE A 36 -3.58 -10.39 -7.24
C ILE A 36 -4.84 -9.90 -7.98
N GLY A 37 -5.96 -9.83 -7.26
CA GLY A 37 -7.23 -9.34 -7.79
C GLY A 37 -7.13 -7.89 -8.25
N ASP A 38 -6.55 -7.02 -7.44
CA ASP A 38 -6.45 -5.59 -7.72
C ASP A 38 -5.49 -5.26 -8.85
N VAL A 39 -4.34 -5.95 -8.94
CA VAL A 39 -3.41 -5.79 -10.07
C VAL A 39 -4.05 -6.28 -11.38
N THR A 40 -4.87 -7.33 -11.31
CA THR A 40 -5.63 -7.82 -12.46
C THR A 40 -6.72 -6.84 -12.87
N ALA A 41 -7.48 -6.30 -11.90
CA ALA A 41 -8.49 -5.28 -12.13
C ALA A 41 -7.88 -4.01 -12.72
N THR A 42 -6.74 -3.55 -12.18
CA THR A 42 -5.94 -2.44 -12.71
C THR A 42 -5.54 -2.70 -14.16
N SER A 43 -5.07 -3.91 -14.47
CA SER A 43 -4.69 -4.29 -15.84
C SER A 43 -5.89 -4.23 -16.79
N LYS A 44 -7.07 -4.70 -16.34
CA LYS A 44 -8.31 -4.62 -17.12
C LYS A 44 -8.73 -3.17 -17.40
N VAL A 45 -8.79 -2.30 -16.38
CA VAL A 45 -9.22 -0.90 -16.56
C VAL A 45 -8.21 -0.05 -17.33
N SER A 46 -6.92 -0.41 -17.29
CA SER A 46 -5.84 0.24 -18.04
C SER A 46 -5.62 -0.34 -19.45
N LYS A 47 -6.51 -1.23 -19.92
CA LYS A 47 -6.44 -1.90 -21.25
C LYS A 47 -5.12 -2.64 -21.47
N GLN A 48 -4.64 -3.28 -20.41
CA GLN A 48 -3.42 -4.07 -20.40
C GLN A 48 -3.73 -5.59 -20.40
N PRO A 49 -2.76 -6.44 -20.76
CA PRO A 49 -2.97 -7.89 -20.73
C PRO A 49 -3.34 -8.40 -19.33
N VAL A 50 -4.33 -9.30 -19.29
CA VAL A 50 -4.80 -10.01 -18.08
C VAL A 50 -4.45 -11.50 -18.11
N GLU A 51 -3.66 -11.92 -19.09
CA GLU A 51 -3.18 -13.28 -19.28
C GLU A 51 -1.75 -13.25 -19.84
N GLY A 52 -1.07 -14.40 -19.80
CA GLY A 52 0.26 -14.57 -20.35
C GLY A 52 1.41 -14.07 -19.47
N PRO A 53 2.65 -14.07 -19.99
CA PRO A 53 3.85 -13.82 -19.20
C PRO A 53 3.91 -12.42 -18.57
N LEU A 54 3.45 -11.41 -19.30
CA LEU A 54 3.49 -10.01 -18.82
C LEU A 54 2.51 -9.77 -17.66
N TRP A 55 1.30 -10.34 -17.74
CA TRP A 55 0.35 -10.29 -16.62
C TRP A 55 0.92 -10.99 -15.39
N MET A 56 1.46 -12.20 -15.57
CA MET A 56 2.09 -12.96 -14.47
C MET A 56 3.27 -12.21 -13.84
N GLN A 57 4.09 -11.53 -14.65
CA GLN A 57 5.18 -10.68 -14.15
C GLN A 57 4.65 -9.54 -13.26
N ARG A 58 3.54 -8.89 -13.65
CA ARG A 58 2.91 -7.83 -12.86
C ARG A 58 2.31 -8.35 -11.57
N ILE A 59 1.66 -9.52 -11.60
CA ILE A 59 1.11 -10.15 -10.39
C ILE A 59 2.24 -10.47 -9.40
N LYS A 60 3.32 -11.13 -9.87
CA LYS A 60 4.48 -11.42 -9.03
C LYS A 60 5.11 -10.15 -8.44
N GLY A 61 5.27 -9.11 -9.26
CA GLY A 61 5.78 -7.81 -8.82
C GLY A 61 4.86 -7.12 -7.80
N GLY A 62 3.54 -7.14 -8.04
CA GLY A 62 2.54 -6.57 -7.14
C GLY A 62 2.51 -7.25 -5.78
N VAL A 63 2.51 -8.58 -5.76
CA VAL A 63 2.56 -9.37 -4.52
C VAL A 63 3.89 -9.15 -3.77
N LEU A 64 5.02 -9.09 -4.49
CA LEU A 64 6.32 -8.81 -3.87
C LEU A 64 6.36 -7.42 -3.22
N VAL A 65 5.89 -6.39 -3.92
CA VAL A 65 5.83 -5.02 -3.39
C VAL A 65 4.85 -4.93 -2.22
N ASN A 66 3.74 -5.66 -2.25
CA ASN A 66 2.79 -5.75 -1.12
C ASN A 66 3.47 -6.28 0.15
N GLY A 67 4.22 -7.39 0.03
CA GLY A 67 4.98 -7.95 1.14
C GLY A 67 6.12 -7.05 1.62
N ALA A 68 6.87 -6.44 0.69
CA ALA A 68 7.94 -5.51 1.04
C ALA A 68 7.42 -4.25 1.76
N ASN A 69 6.30 -3.70 1.29
CA ASN A 69 5.64 -2.56 1.92
C ASN A 69 5.11 -2.92 3.31
N SER A 70 4.56 -4.13 3.47
CA SER A 70 4.12 -4.67 4.76
C SER A 70 5.27 -4.81 5.77
N LEU A 71 6.45 -5.23 5.30
CA LEU A 71 7.65 -5.28 6.14
C LEU A 71 8.09 -3.87 6.58
N LEU A 72 8.13 -2.91 5.65
CA LEU A 72 8.45 -1.52 5.96
C LEU A 72 7.42 -0.93 6.94
N ALA A 73 6.14 -1.23 6.75
CA ALA A 73 5.08 -0.85 7.66
C ALA A 73 5.34 -1.35 9.09
N GLY A 74 5.72 -2.62 9.25
CA GLY A 74 6.11 -3.17 10.54
C GLY A 74 7.29 -2.45 11.18
N ILE A 75 8.33 -2.12 10.40
CA ILE A 75 9.51 -1.36 10.90
C ILE A 75 9.10 0.02 11.41
N PHE A 76 8.19 0.70 10.73
CA PHE A 76 7.70 2.03 11.13
C PHE A 76 6.48 1.99 12.04
N ASN A 77 6.12 0.82 12.58
CA ASN A 77 5.03 0.62 13.54
C ASN A 77 3.64 1.02 12.99
N THR A 78 3.40 0.84 11.69
CA THR A 78 2.09 1.00 11.06
C THR A 78 1.45 -0.35 10.74
N PHE A 79 0.14 -0.33 10.48
CA PHE A 79 -0.63 -1.51 10.09
C PHE A 79 -0.24 -2.04 8.70
N PRO A 80 -0.48 -3.33 8.42
CA PRO A 80 -0.41 -3.89 7.08
C PRO A 80 -1.18 -3.03 6.07
N SER A 81 -0.60 -2.83 4.89
CA SER A 81 -1.25 -2.10 3.78
C SER A 81 -1.33 -3.01 2.57
N SER A 82 -2.46 -2.93 1.85
CA SER A 82 -2.74 -3.66 0.61
C SER A 82 -2.75 -2.72 -0.60
N VAL A 83 -2.99 -3.27 -1.79
CA VAL A 83 -3.26 -2.48 -3.00
C VAL A 83 -4.64 -1.82 -2.87
N PHE A 84 -4.76 -0.55 -3.26
CA PHE A 84 -5.98 0.21 -3.05
C PHE A 84 -6.91 0.10 -4.26
N ALA A 85 -7.92 -0.78 -4.18
CA ALA A 85 -8.89 -1.05 -5.24
C ALA A 85 -9.64 0.20 -5.75
N GLN A 86 -9.81 1.22 -4.91
CA GLN A 86 -10.50 2.47 -5.23
C GLN A 86 -9.81 3.23 -6.39
N ASN A 87 -8.50 3.06 -6.56
CA ASN A 87 -7.77 3.66 -7.67
C ASN A 87 -8.29 3.18 -9.04
N ASN A 88 -8.83 1.95 -9.11
CA ASN A 88 -9.45 1.44 -10.32
C ASN A 88 -10.68 2.25 -10.72
N GLY A 89 -11.48 2.70 -9.75
CA GLY A 89 -12.64 3.57 -10.00
C GLY A 89 -12.23 4.93 -10.56
N VAL A 90 -11.16 5.53 -10.02
CA VAL A 90 -10.62 6.80 -10.53
C VAL A 90 -10.09 6.64 -11.95
N ILE A 91 -9.34 5.57 -12.24
CA ILE A 91 -8.83 5.26 -13.58
C ILE A 91 -9.99 5.05 -14.56
N GLN A 92 -11.05 4.34 -14.14
CA GLN A 92 -12.21 4.08 -14.98
C GLN A 92 -12.96 5.36 -15.36
N LEU A 93 -13.08 6.31 -14.42
CA LEU A 93 -13.75 7.59 -14.66
C LEU A 93 -12.90 8.57 -15.48
N THR A 94 -11.58 8.62 -15.22
CA THR A 94 -10.66 9.58 -15.85
C THR A 94 -10.06 9.09 -17.16
N GLY A 95 -9.98 7.77 -17.36
CA GLY A 95 -9.23 7.13 -18.43
C GLY A 95 -7.71 7.20 -18.27
N ILE A 96 -7.19 7.72 -17.14
CA ILE A 96 -5.77 7.99 -16.94
C ILE A 96 -5.15 6.93 -16.01
N ALA A 97 -4.42 5.98 -16.58
CA ALA A 97 -3.65 4.95 -15.84
C ALA A 97 -2.14 5.25 -15.80
N SER A 98 -1.76 6.53 -15.72
CA SER A 98 -0.34 6.95 -15.79
C SER A 98 0.39 6.73 -14.47
N ARG A 99 1.52 6.02 -14.51
CA ARG A 99 2.41 5.84 -13.34
C ARG A 99 2.90 7.15 -12.72
N HIS A 100 3.01 8.21 -13.53
CA HIS A 100 3.48 9.52 -13.06
C HIS A 100 2.50 10.11 -12.05
N VAL A 101 1.19 9.92 -12.25
CA VAL A 101 0.16 10.38 -11.31
C VAL A 101 0.35 9.70 -9.96
N GLY A 102 0.61 8.38 -9.95
CA GLY A 102 0.89 7.64 -8.73
C GLY A 102 2.14 8.13 -7.99
N VAL A 103 3.22 8.47 -8.71
CA VAL A 103 4.46 9.01 -8.11
C VAL A 103 4.24 10.41 -7.52
N TRP A 104 3.48 11.27 -8.19
CA TRP A 104 3.14 12.59 -7.64
C TRP A 104 2.27 12.49 -6.39
N ILE A 105 1.27 11.62 -6.40
CA ILE A 105 0.39 11.38 -5.24
C ILE A 105 1.21 10.80 -4.09
N SER A 106 2.09 9.83 -4.32
CA SER A 106 2.91 9.26 -3.23
C SER A 106 3.84 10.31 -2.62
N GLY A 107 4.49 11.15 -3.44
CA GLY A 107 5.30 12.27 -2.95
C GLY A 107 4.48 13.27 -2.12
N MET A 108 3.28 13.61 -2.57
CA MET A 108 2.36 14.48 -1.84
C MET A 108 1.95 13.86 -0.48
N LEU A 109 1.61 12.57 -0.45
CA LEU A 109 1.22 11.87 0.78
C LEU A 109 2.38 11.77 1.77
N ILE A 110 3.62 11.53 1.28
CA ILE A 110 4.83 11.57 2.12
C ILE A 110 4.98 12.96 2.74
N LEU A 111 4.89 14.02 1.94
CA LEU A 111 5.00 15.39 2.45
C LEU A 111 3.93 15.68 3.49
N LEU A 112 2.67 15.38 3.21
CA LEU A 112 1.56 15.58 4.17
C LEU A 112 1.74 14.79 5.46
N GLY A 113 2.25 13.56 5.38
CA GLY A 113 2.51 12.71 6.54
C GLY A 113 3.58 13.24 7.51
N LEU A 114 4.44 14.15 7.05
CA LEU A 114 5.48 14.77 7.88
C LEU A 114 4.96 15.93 8.75
N PHE A 115 3.74 16.39 8.54
CA PHE A 115 3.14 17.52 9.28
C PHE A 115 2.08 17.02 10.28
N PRO A 116 2.36 17.00 11.59
CA PRO A 116 1.40 16.52 12.60
C PRO A 116 0.05 17.24 12.61
N ALA A 117 0.01 18.48 12.12
CA ALA A 117 -1.23 19.24 11.96
C ALA A 117 -2.25 18.53 11.04
N VAL A 118 -1.79 17.83 10.00
CA VAL A 118 -2.66 17.07 9.10
C VAL A 118 -3.35 15.93 9.85
N ALA A 119 -2.60 15.19 10.66
CA ALA A 119 -3.16 14.13 11.52
C ALA A 119 -4.16 14.70 12.53
N GLY A 120 -3.87 15.88 13.11
CA GLY A 120 -4.77 16.56 14.04
C GLY A 120 -6.11 16.96 13.40
N VAL A 121 -6.12 17.39 12.14
CA VAL A 121 -7.36 17.68 11.40
C VAL A 121 -8.14 16.41 11.06
N LEU A 122 -7.45 15.31 10.75
CA LEU A 122 -8.09 14.04 10.38
C LEU A 122 -8.63 13.25 11.59
N GLN A 123 -8.09 13.47 12.79
CA GLN A 123 -8.56 12.87 14.03
C GLN A 123 -9.70 13.66 14.71
N ALA A 124 -9.86 14.93 14.34
CA ALA A 124 -10.93 15.81 14.83
C ALA A 124 -12.25 15.53 14.11
#